data_AF-A0A820PPL2-F1
#
_entry.id   AF-A0A820PPL2-F1
#
_cell.length_a   1.000
_cell.length_b   1.000
_cell.length_c   1.000
_cell.angle_alpha   90.00
_cell.angle_beta   90.00
_cell.angle_gamma   90.00
#
_symmetry.space_group_name_H-M   'P 1'
#
loop_
_entity.id
_entity.type
_entity.pdbx_description
1 polymer ?
#
loop_
_entity_poly.entity_id
_entity_poly.type
_entity_poly.pdbx_seq_one_letter_code
_entity_poly.pdbx_strand_id
1 'polypeptide(L)'
;MPPKSRRQSHSVSAIKKRWSSENHSSSDDSVYSMDISDDDEFNLNDLNFKDKMKISDIADIYELCKGYCNTRYLSVLIYLTLRHFNVSCRDTDAFLKMIGGKQGNSFYDVYPELEEEARAFAVIQCNQKAASFTPYELAQFIDKRYYEINDIQKTDTNLVRSIKSCRLDLRRWGARFDTNSNRPYFEGHDRPDVLEYRNKFIHYFLNNPVNYYTVSFDEHPTWKKPKSPKPTILMCHDESTFRSGDVRQRRWFIDNSAPFFSKGHGRSVMVSDFLVQHPSSPFFHLNEREWMKAVEHYPDLLNDNGIRYGKYSATAFAHLGVDAYFDNSVILLQFERLFKLLKFKEEYQHHNIEILVDNATTHTAKNYSINDFGKRSGTRCPVSSIEYLNDNDEMQILECYCQSGPKKGQSKGLLSIAMELGLPVAPNITLDELKLALSKQRAFQNSSKLENLAAAYGVTIIFIPKFHCELNPIEG
;
A
#
# COMPACT_ATOMS: atom_id res chain seq x y z
N MET A 1 -29.74 22.95 -22.46
CA MET A 1 -29.24 23.94 -23.44
C MET A 1 -29.06 23.23 -24.78
N PRO A 2 -28.99 23.89 -25.93
CA PRO A 2 -29.70 25.05 -26.49
C PRO A 2 -30.13 24.65 -27.96
N PRO A 3 -30.33 25.51 -28.97
CA PRO A 3 -30.88 25.11 -30.26
C PRO A 3 -29.92 24.22 -31.06
N LYS A 4 -30.48 23.39 -31.96
CA LYS A 4 -29.75 22.47 -32.84
C LYS A 4 -28.54 23.16 -33.46
N SER A 5 -27.35 22.75 -33.01
CA SER A 5 -26.10 23.24 -33.60
C SER A 5 -26.00 22.79 -35.06
N ARG A 6 -25.46 23.68 -35.89
CA ARG A 6 -25.06 23.55 -37.31
C ARG A 6 -24.20 22.31 -37.64
N ARG A 7 -24.01 21.36 -36.73
CA ARG A 7 -23.27 20.09 -36.93
C ARG A 7 -24.13 18.94 -37.48
N GLN A 8 -25.46 18.96 -37.37
CA GLN A 8 -26.33 17.91 -37.95
C GLN A 8 -26.49 18.01 -39.49
N SER A 9 -26.27 19.17 -40.09
CA SER A 9 -26.26 19.30 -41.57
C SER A 9 -25.03 18.66 -42.22
N HIS A 10 -23.96 18.43 -41.46
CA HIS A 10 -22.76 17.77 -41.97
C HIS A 10 -22.89 16.24 -42.03
N SER A 11 -23.68 15.58 -41.18
CA SER A 11 -23.83 14.12 -41.21
C SER A 11 -24.74 13.63 -42.35
N VAL A 12 -25.82 14.34 -42.67
CA VAL A 12 -26.72 13.98 -43.78
C VAL A 12 -26.05 14.20 -45.15
N SER A 13 -25.21 15.24 -45.27
CA SER A 13 -24.42 15.44 -46.50
C SER A 13 -23.28 14.42 -46.64
N ALA A 14 -22.75 13.89 -45.53
CA ALA A 14 -21.73 12.84 -45.53
C ALA A 14 -22.29 11.47 -45.96
N ILE A 15 -23.56 11.17 -45.65
CA ILE A 15 -24.25 9.96 -46.15
C ILE A 15 -24.47 10.06 -47.67
N LYS A 16 -24.87 11.24 -48.19
CA LYS A 16 -24.95 11.47 -49.65
C LYS A 16 -23.60 11.31 -50.37
N LYS A 17 -22.50 11.76 -49.74
CA LYS A 17 -21.14 11.64 -50.29
C LYS A 17 -20.54 10.23 -50.23
N ARG A 18 -20.98 9.38 -49.30
CA ARG A 18 -20.40 8.02 -49.11
C ARG A 18 -20.85 7.01 -50.17
N TRP A 19 -21.87 7.34 -50.97
CA TRP A 19 -22.41 6.49 -52.05
C TRP A 19 -22.21 7.09 -53.46
N SER A 20 -21.44 8.18 -53.60
CA SER A 20 -21.25 8.87 -54.88
C SER A 20 -19.78 9.23 -55.11
N SER A 21 -18.97 8.23 -55.44
CA SER A 21 -17.92 8.27 -56.48
C SER A 21 -16.96 7.09 -56.32
N GLU A 22 -17.20 6.06 -57.14
CA GLU A 22 -16.26 5.02 -57.52
C GLU A 22 -15.12 5.62 -58.37
N ASN A 23 -13.90 5.12 -58.21
CA ASN A 23 -12.77 5.49 -59.07
C ASN A 23 -12.92 4.85 -60.46
N HIS A 24 -12.70 5.66 -61.49
CA HIS A 24 -12.64 5.34 -62.91
C HIS A 24 -11.74 4.15 -63.28
N SER A 25 -12.17 3.34 -64.26
CA SER A 25 -11.49 3.29 -65.59
C SER A 25 -12.32 2.59 -66.69
N SER A 26 -12.38 3.30 -67.82
CA SER A 26 -12.56 2.89 -69.23
C SER A 26 -13.92 2.43 -69.80
N SER A 27 -14.43 3.33 -70.64
CA SER A 27 -14.86 3.18 -72.05
C SER A 27 -16.23 2.61 -72.39
N ASP A 28 -17.03 3.54 -72.91
CA ASP A 28 -17.89 3.50 -74.10
C ASP A 28 -19.19 2.69 -74.12
N ASP A 29 -20.25 3.45 -73.84
CA ASP A 29 -21.34 3.83 -74.75
C ASP A 29 -22.36 2.81 -75.27
N SER A 30 -23.61 3.24 -75.01
CA SER A 30 -24.84 3.09 -75.81
C SER A 30 -25.67 1.81 -75.59
N VAL A 31 -27.02 1.77 -75.57
CA VAL A 31 -28.16 2.70 -75.36
C VAL A 31 -29.41 1.82 -75.60
N TYR A 32 -30.48 2.01 -74.80
CA TYR A 32 -31.90 1.60 -75.05
C TYR A 32 -32.23 0.08 -75.00
N SER A 33 -33.42 -0.43 -74.64
CA SER A 33 -34.76 0.10 -74.30
C SER A 33 -35.65 -1.09 -73.86
N MET A 34 -36.67 -0.80 -73.04
CA MET A 34 -38.01 -1.43 -72.87
C MET A 34 -38.29 -2.82 -73.51
N ASP A 35 -38.82 -3.76 -72.73
CA ASP A 35 -40.26 -4.05 -72.71
C ASP A 35 -40.63 -5.13 -71.68
N ILE A 36 -41.75 -4.90 -70.99
CA ILE A 36 -42.45 -5.85 -70.14
C ILE A 36 -43.43 -6.60 -71.05
N SER A 37 -43.40 -7.93 -71.02
CA SER A 37 -44.55 -8.75 -71.37
C SER A 37 -44.73 -9.83 -70.30
N ASP A 38 -45.88 -9.75 -69.65
CA ASP A 38 -46.42 -10.72 -68.72
C ASP A 38 -46.52 -12.11 -69.36
N ASP A 39 -46.06 -13.12 -68.64
CA ASP A 39 -46.80 -14.35 -68.33
C ASP A 39 -45.87 -15.26 -67.53
N ASP A 40 -46.15 -15.43 -66.24
CA ASP A 40 -45.92 -16.68 -65.52
C ASP A 40 -46.52 -16.58 -64.11
N GLU A 41 -47.47 -17.48 -63.81
CA GLU A 41 -48.06 -17.70 -62.50
C GLU A 41 -46.96 -17.88 -61.43
N PHE A 42 -46.80 -16.88 -60.55
CA PHE A 42 -45.78 -16.94 -59.51
C PHE A 42 -46.27 -17.69 -58.26
N ASN A 43 -45.61 -18.82 -58.02
CA ASN A 43 -45.81 -19.73 -56.91
C ASN A 43 -45.49 -19.04 -55.55
N LEU A 44 -46.48 -18.95 -54.66
CA LEU A 44 -46.40 -18.25 -53.37
C LEU A 44 -45.48 -18.92 -52.33
N ASN A 45 -44.87 -20.06 -52.64
CA ASN A 45 -43.94 -20.78 -51.78
C ASN A 45 -42.46 -20.46 -52.02
N ASP A 46 -42.13 -19.54 -52.92
CA ASP A 46 -40.74 -19.15 -53.25
C ASP A 46 -40.33 -17.76 -52.71
N LEU A 47 -41.05 -17.25 -51.70
CA LEU A 47 -40.70 -15.98 -51.07
C LEU A 47 -39.60 -16.17 -50.03
N ASN A 48 -38.35 -16.25 -50.50
CA ASN A 48 -37.16 -16.11 -49.67
C ASN A 48 -37.12 -14.68 -49.09
N PHE A 49 -37.48 -14.53 -47.81
CA PHE A 49 -37.62 -13.24 -47.13
C PHE A 49 -36.33 -12.40 -47.08
N LYS A 50 -35.18 -12.98 -47.48
CA LYS A 50 -33.92 -12.25 -47.68
C LYS A 50 -34.03 -11.10 -48.68
N ASP A 51 -34.96 -11.18 -49.64
CA ASP A 51 -35.01 -10.24 -50.76
C ASP A 51 -36.13 -9.19 -50.68
N LYS A 52 -36.94 -9.16 -49.61
CA LYS A 52 -38.05 -8.16 -49.47
C LYS A 52 -38.06 -7.30 -48.22
N MET A 53 -37.04 -7.36 -47.36
CA MET A 53 -36.79 -6.30 -46.39
C MET A 53 -35.28 -6.08 -46.33
N LYS A 54 -34.78 -4.97 -46.92
CA LYS A 54 -33.33 -4.78 -46.94
C LYS A 54 -32.89 -4.57 -45.50
N ILE A 55 -31.88 -5.32 -45.07
CA ILE A 55 -31.25 -5.17 -43.75
C ILE A 55 -30.82 -3.71 -43.48
N SER A 56 -30.56 -2.95 -44.56
CA SER A 56 -30.37 -1.49 -44.54
C SER A 56 -31.60 -0.71 -44.06
N ASP A 57 -32.81 -1.11 -44.46
CA ASP A 57 -34.06 -0.41 -44.13
C ASP A 57 -34.36 -0.55 -42.63
N ILE A 58 -34.10 -1.73 -42.04
CA ILE A 58 -34.23 -1.94 -40.58
C ILE A 58 -33.19 -1.09 -39.82
N ALA A 59 -31.97 -0.99 -40.33
CA ALA A 59 -30.92 -0.16 -39.73
C ALA A 59 -31.27 1.35 -39.82
N ASP A 60 -31.81 1.80 -40.95
CA ASP A 60 -32.24 3.18 -41.18
C ASP A 60 -33.45 3.53 -40.30
N ILE A 61 -34.44 2.64 -40.18
CA ILE A 61 -35.57 2.80 -39.26
C ILE A 61 -35.07 2.85 -37.80
N TYR A 62 -34.14 1.97 -37.43
CA TYR A 62 -33.56 1.97 -36.09
C TYR A 62 -32.90 3.30 -35.74
N GLU A 63 -32.08 3.84 -36.63
CA GLU A 63 -31.38 5.11 -36.42
C GLU A 63 -32.34 6.30 -36.41
N LEU A 64 -33.41 6.28 -37.22
CA LEU A 64 -34.48 7.28 -37.18
C LEU A 64 -35.25 7.24 -35.85
N CYS A 65 -35.59 6.05 -35.35
CA CYS A 65 -36.36 5.89 -34.11
C CYS A 65 -35.53 6.10 -32.84
N LYS A 66 -34.20 5.98 -32.90
CA LYS A 66 -33.29 6.16 -31.76
C LYS A 66 -33.36 7.53 -31.11
N GLY A 67 -33.79 8.56 -31.85
CA GLY A 67 -34.02 9.92 -31.33
C GLY A 67 -35.35 10.10 -30.60
N TYR A 68 -36.28 9.15 -30.73
CA TYR A 68 -37.66 9.25 -30.22
C TYR A 68 -38.05 8.12 -29.26
N CYS A 69 -37.27 7.04 -29.20
CA CYS A 69 -37.57 5.85 -28.39
C CYS A 69 -36.32 5.31 -27.69
N ASN A 70 -36.51 4.65 -26.53
CA ASN A 70 -35.40 4.05 -25.79
C ASN A 70 -34.72 2.97 -26.64
N THR A 71 -33.42 3.13 -26.86
CA THR A 71 -32.55 2.22 -27.63
C THR A 71 -32.67 0.76 -27.14
N ARG A 72 -32.97 0.55 -25.85
CA ARG A 72 -33.25 -0.77 -25.25
C ARG A 72 -34.52 -1.42 -25.81
N TYR A 73 -35.62 -0.66 -25.88
CA TYR A 73 -36.92 -1.16 -26.36
C TYR A 73 -36.88 -1.48 -27.85
N LEU A 74 -36.24 -0.61 -28.64
CA LEU A 74 -36.00 -0.83 -30.06
C LEU A 74 -35.13 -2.06 -30.33
N SER A 75 -34.08 -2.29 -29.52
CA SER A 75 -33.22 -3.47 -29.67
C SER A 75 -33.97 -4.77 -29.39
N VAL A 76 -34.85 -4.78 -28.37
CA VAL A 76 -35.69 -5.94 -28.03
C VAL A 76 -36.74 -6.21 -29.10
N LEU A 77 -37.41 -5.18 -29.61
CA LEU A 77 -38.38 -5.33 -30.71
C LEU A 77 -37.72 -5.94 -31.96
N ILE A 78 -36.58 -5.39 -32.38
CA ILE A 78 -35.82 -5.91 -33.52
C ILE A 78 -35.36 -7.35 -33.26
N TYR A 79 -34.89 -7.65 -32.04
CA TYR A 79 -34.52 -9.01 -31.67
C TYR A 79 -35.70 -9.98 -31.83
N LEU A 80 -36.88 -9.64 -31.26
CA LEU A 80 -38.08 -10.47 -31.35
C LEU A 80 -38.57 -10.64 -32.80
N THR A 81 -38.55 -9.57 -33.58
CA THR A 81 -38.93 -9.62 -35.01
C THR A 81 -37.99 -10.52 -35.81
N LEU A 82 -36.67 -10.38 -35.66
CA LEU A 82 -35.70 -11.22 -36.36
C LEU A 82 -35.79 -12.70 -35.93
N ARG A 83 -36.10 -12.96 -34.66
CA ARG A 83 -36.36 -14.32 -34.16
C ARG A 83 -37.65 -14.91 -34.71
N HIS A 84 -38.71 -14.11 -34.89
CA HIS A 84 -39.95 -14.54 -35.54
C HIS A 84 -39.71 -14.98 -37.00
N PHE A 85 -38.78 -14.32 -37.70
CA PHE A 85 -38.35 -14.69 -39.05
C PHE A 85 -37.25 -15.76 -39.11
N ASN A 86 -37.06 -16.53 -38.03
CA ASN A 86 -36.08 -17.63 -37.94
C ASN A 86 -34.61 -17.22 -38.16
N VAL A 87 -34.24 -15.95 -37.96
CA VAL A 87 -32.82 -15.53 -38.00
C VAL A 87 -32.09 -16.08 -36.77
N SER A 88 -30.90 -16.65 -36.96
CA SER A 88 -30.13 -17.26 -35.88
C SER A 88 -29.77 -16.24 -34.79
N CYS A 89 -29.68 -16.65 -33.51
CA CYS A 89 -29.33 -15.72 -32.42
C CYS A 89 -27.97 -15.04 -32.68
N ARG A 90 -27.02 -15.76 -33.28
CA ARG A 90 -25.69 -15.26 -33.62
C ARG A 90 -25.74 -14.14 -34.67
N ASP A 91 -26.58 -14.31 -35.70
CA ASP A 91 -26.72 -13.31 -36.76
C ASP A 91 -27.51 -12.10 -36.28
N THR A 92 -28.52 -12.31 -35.42
CA THR A 92 -29.26 -11.23 -34.75
C THR A 92 -28.35 -10.40 -33.85
N ASP A 93 -27.48 -11.03 -33.06
CA ASP A 93 -26.53 -10.32 -32.21
C ASP A 93 -25.47 -9.56 -33.02
N ALA A 94 -25.00 -10.14 -34.12
CA ALA A 94 -24.09 -9.48 -35.06
C ALA A 94 -24.75 -8.26 -35.73
N PHE A 95 -26.03 -8.38 -36.10
CA PHE A 95 -26.81 -7.29 -36.66
C PHE A 95 -27.06 -6.16 -35.65
N LEU A 96 -27.50 -6.49 -34.43
CA LEU A 96 -27.68 -5.51 -33.35
C LEU A 96 -26.37 -4.80 -33.03
N LYS A 97 -25.23 -5.51 -33.03
CA LYS A 97 -23.89 -4.89 -32.91
C LYS A 97 -23.63 -3.87 -34.00
N MET A 98 -23.95 -4.22 -35.24
CA MET A 98 -23.69 -3.39 -36.42
C MET A 98 -24.51 -2.09 -36.39
N ILE A 99 -25.76 -2.15 -35.92
CA ILE A 99 -26.65 -0.97 -35.84
C ILE A 99 -26.56 -0.22 -34.50
N GLY A 100 -25.70 -0.66 -33.57
CA GLY A 100 -25.50 -0.03 -32.26
C GLY A 100 -26.57 -0.36 -31.21
N GLY A 101 -27.28 -1.48 -31.36
CA GLY A 101 -28.20 -2.05 -30.39
C GLY A 101 -27.55 -2.90 -29.29
N LYS A 102 -28.30 -3.15 -28.22
CA LYS A 102 -27.81 -3.92 -27.05
C LYS A 102 -27.81 -5.43 -27.33
N GLN A 103 -26.72 -6.11 -27.00
CA GLN A 103 -26.55 -7.56 -27.12
C GLN A 103 -26.90 -8.26 -25.79
N GLY A 104 -27.95 -9.07 -25.80
CA GLY A 104 -28.34 -9.95 -24.69
C GLY A 104 -28.96 -9.28 -23.46
N ASN A 105 -29.80 -10.04 -22.75
CA ASN A 105 -30.30 -9.68 -21.43
C ASN A 105 -29.15 -9.83 -20.41
N SER A 106 -28.84 -8.78 -19.67
CA SER A 106 -27.96 -8.90 -18.50
C SER A 106 -28.61 -9.79 -17.43
N PHE A 107 -27.83 -10.37 -16.52
CA PHE A 107 -28.37 -11.19 -15.41
C PHE A 107 -29.52 -10.49 -14.64
N TYR A 108 -29.39 -9.18 -14.40
CA TYR A 108 -30.43 -8.38 -13.74
C TYR A 108 -31.54 -7.94 -14.68
N ASP A 109 -31.38 -8.09 -16.00
CA ASP A 109 -32.48 -7.90 -16.95
C ASP A 109 -33.49 -9.04 -16.85
N VAL A 110 -33.07 -10.20 -16.32
CA VAL A 110 -33.94 -11.35 -16.01
C VAL A 110 -34.44 -11.29 -14.56
N TYR A 111 -33.63 -10.73 -13.64
CA TYR A 111 -33.95 -10.61 -12.21
C TYR A 111 -33.80 -9.16 -11.70
N PRO A 112 -34.71 -8.24 -12.07
CA PRO A 112 -34.60 -6.83 -11.68
C PRO A 112 -34.81 -6.61 -10.18
N GLU A 113 -35.72 -7.34 -9.55
CA GLU A 113 -35.99 -7.28 -8.10
C GLU A 113 -34.75 -7.70 -7.29
N LEU A 114 -34.01 -8.70 -7.79
CA LEU A 114 -32.75 -9.15 -7.21
C LEU A 114 -31.66 -8.07 -7.28
N GLU A 115 -31.67 -7.22 -8.32
CA GLU A 115 -30.74 -6.09 -8.40
C GLU A 115 -31.02 -5.05 -7.31
N GLU A 116 -32.29 -4.73 -7.08
CA GLU A 116 -32.71 -3.76 -6.06
C GLU A 116 -32.37 -4.25 -4.65
N GLU A 117 -32.68 -5.51 -4.35
CA GLU A 117 -32.35 -6.13 -3.07
C GLU A 117 -30.84 -6.24 -2.84
N ALA A 118 -30.07 -6.65 -3.86
CA ALA A 118 -28.62 -6.77 -3.77
C ALA A 118 -27.95 -5.40 -3.58
N ARG A 119 -28.48 -4.36 -4.23
CA ARG A 119 -28.03 -2.98 -4.04
C ARG A 119 -28.35 -2.47 -2.63
N ALA A 120 -29.57 -2.70 -2.14
CA ALA A 120 -29.96 -2.31 -0.78
C ALA A 120 -29.09 -3.02 0.27
N PHE A 121 -28.86 -4.32 0.10
CA PHE A 121 -27.95 -5.10 0.95
C PHE A 121 -26.54 -4.50 0.94
N ALA A 122 -25.97 -4.23 -0.23
CA ALA A 122 -24.64 -3.64 -0.35
C ALA A 122 -24.54 -2.28 0.38
N VAL A 123 -25.54 -1.41 0.24
CA VAL A 123 -25.60 -0.11 0.94
C VAL A 123 -25.62 -0.29 2.45
N ILE A 124 -26.46 -1.19 2.97
CA ILE A 124 -26.55 -1.47 4.41
C ILE A 124 -25.21 -2.00 4.93
N GLN A 125 -24.60 -2.98 4.26
CA GLN A 125 -23.34 -3.57 4.69
C GLN A 125 -22.17 -2.58 4.63
N CYS A 126 -22.11 -1.72 3.59
CA CYS A 126 -21.10 -0.67 3.49
C CYS A 126 -21.22 0.38 4.62
N ASN A 127 -22.44 0.60 5.12
CA ASN A 127 -22.73 1.58 6.18
C ASN A 127 -22.62 1.02 7.61
N GLN A 128 -22.32 -0.27 7.78
CA GLN A 128 -22.08 -0.84 9.10
C GLN A 128 -20.76 -0.32 9.70
N LYS A 129 -20.74 -0.21 11.03
CA LYS A 129 -19.56 0.23 11.79
C LYS A 129 -18.32 -0.65 11.57
N ALA A 130 -18.51 -1.96 11.41
CA ALA A 130 -17.41 -2.92 11.22
C ALA A 130 -16.72 -2.79 9.86
N ALA A 131 -17.45 -2.31 8.83
CA ALA A 131 -16.95 -2.08 7.48
C ALA A 131 -16.16 -3.27 6.87
N SER A 132 -16.52 -4.51 7.23
CA SER A 132 -15.86 -5.74 6.76
C SER A 132 -16.32 -6.20 5.37
N PHE A 133 -17.30 -5.49 4.79
CA PHE A 133 -18.04 -5.92 3.61
C PHE A 133 -17.15 -6.33 2.43
N THR A 134 -17.42 -7.50 1.85
CA THR A 134 -16.68 -8.01 0.69
C THR A 134 -17.60 -8.31 -0.51
N PRO A 135 -17.06 -8.27 -1.75
CA PRO A 135 -17.81 -8.72 -2.93
C PRO A 135 -18.20 -10.22 -2.88
N TYR A 136 -17.56 -11.00 -2.00
CA TYR A 136 -17.93 -12.39 -1.76
C TYR A 136 -19.24 -12.49 -0.97
N GLU A 137 -19.41 -11.67 0.07
CA GLU A 137 -20.67 -11.60 0.82
C GLU A 137 -21.83 -11.14 -0.07
N LEU A 138 -21.58 -10.22 -1.00
CA LEU A 138 -22.56 -9.86 -2.03
C LEU A 138 -22.91 -11.04 -2.94
N ALA A 139 -21.90 -11.81 -3.37
CA ALA A 139 -22.14 -12.99 -4.20
C ALA A 139 -22.96 -14.05 -3.45
N GLN A 140 -22.68 -14.29 -2.16
CA GLN A 140 -23.45 -15.20 -1.31
C GLN A 140 -24.90 -14.73 -1.12
N PHE A 141 -25.10 -13.42 -0.95
CA PHE A 141 -26.45 -12.84 -0.86
C PHE A 141 -27.25 -13.06 -2.14
N ILE A 142 -26.67 -12.73 -3.30
CA ILE A 142 -27.31 -12.90 -4.61
C ILE A 142 -27.61 -14.37 -4.89
N ASP A 143 -26.67 -15.24 -4.56
CA ASP A 143 -26.80 -16.69 -4.73
C ASP A 143 -27.98 -17.23 -3.91
N LYS A 144 -28.04 -16.92 -2.60
CA LYS A 144 -29.14 -17.31 -1.74
C LYS A 144 -30.50 -16.83 -2.25
N ARG A 145 -30.60 -15.53 -2.58
CA ARG A 145 -31.86 -14.94 -3.07
C ARG A 145 -32.28 -15.49 -4.43
N TYR A 146 -31.34 -15.82 -5.30
CA TYR A 146 -31.65 -16.48 -6.57
C TYR A 146 -32.35 -17.84 -6.35
N TYR A 147 -31.82 -18.70 -5.47
CA TYR A 147 -32.45 -20.00 -5.20
C TYR A 147 -33.82 -19.85 -4.52
N GLU A 148 -33.97 -18.87 -3.63
CA GLU A 148 -35.26 -18.57 -2.97
C GLU A 148 -36.32 -18.08 -3.97
N ILE A 149 -35.95 -17.21 -4.92
CA ILE A 149 -36.88 -16.68 -5.93
C ILE A 149 -37.32 -17.76 -6.93
N ASN A 150 -36.43 -18.70 -7.27
CA ASN A 150 -36.73 -19.75 -8.25
C ASN A 150 -37.27 -21.05 -7.60
N ASP A 151 -37.35 -21.13 -6.27
CA ASP A 151 -37.72 -22.32 -5.49
C ASP A 151 -36.91 -23.58 -5.86
N ILE A 152 -35.59 -23.40 -6.05
CA ILE A 152 -34.66 -24.47 -6.45
C ILE A 152 -33.77 -24.83 -5.26
N GLN A 153 -33.60 -26.14 -5.01
CA GLN A 153 -32.64 -26.64 -4.03
C GLN A 153 -31.22 -26.62 -4.61
N LYS A 154 -30.31 -25.92 -3.93
CA LYS A 154 -28.91 -25.85 -4.35
C LYS A 154 -28.22 -27.19 -4.12
N THR A 155 -27.58 -27.72 -5.17
CA THR A 155 -26.87 -29.01 -5.15
C THR A 155 -25.37 -28.88 -5.38
N ASP A 156 -24.90 -27.73 -5.87
CA ASP A 156 -23.49 -27.46 -6.16
C ASP A 156 -22.90 -26.38 -5.24
N THR A 157 -21.58 -26.19 -5.33
CA THR A 157 -20.85 -25.16 -4.56
C THR A 157 -20.61 -23.89 -5.36
N ASN A 158 -21.05 -23.83 -6.63
CA ASN A 158 -20.80 -22.69 -7.50
C ASN A 158 -21.66 -21.50 -7.11
N LEU A 159 -21.17 -20.29 -7.38
CA LEU A 159 -21.93 -19.06 -7.19
C LEU A 159 -22.67 -18.71 -8.48
N VAL A 160 -23.98 -18.43 -8.37
CA VAL A 160 -24.82 -17.94 -9.48
C VAL A 160 -24.21 -16.71 -10.13
N ARG A 161 -23.59 -15.84 -9.33
CA ARG A 161 -22.86 -14.66 -9.79
C ARG A 161 -21.45 -14.63 -9.23
N SER A 162 -20.46 -14.58 -10.13
CA SER A 162 -19.05 -14.58 -9.74
C SER A 162 -18.67 -13.36 -8.89
N ILE A 163 -17.68 -13.51 -8.01
CA ILE A 163 -17.09 -12.42 -7.21
C ILE A 163 -16.62 -11.27 -8.11
N LYS A 164 -16.08 -11.59 -9.30
CA LYS A 164 -15.63 -10.59 -10.29
C LYS A 164 -16.81 -9.77 -10.85
N SER A 165 -17.94 -10.41 -11.13
CA SER A 165 -19.18 -9.74 -11.56
C SER A 165 -19.75 -8.86 -10.45
N CYS A 166 -19.78 -9.35 -9.20
CA CYS A 166 -20.22 -8.56 -8.04
C CYS A 166 -19.36 -7.30 -7.82
N ARG A 167 -18.04 -7.37 -8.06
CA ARG A 167 -17.17 -6.17 -8.04
C ARG A 167 -17.56 -5.14 -9.10
N LEU A 168 -17.95 -5.59 -10.30
CA LEU A 168 -18.39 -4.69 -11.37
C LEU A 168 -19.74 -4.06 -11.04
N ASP A 169 -20.65 -4.81 -10.42
CA ASP A 169 -21.94 -4.29 -9.97
C ASP A 169 -21.79 -3.23 -8.91
N LEU A 170 -20.95 -3.47 -7.90
CA LEU A 170 -20.63 -2.47 -6.88
C LEU A 170 -20.16 -1.16 -7.53
N ARG A 171 -19.23 -1.22 -8.49
CA ARG A 171 -18.79 -0.04 -9.23
C ARG A 171 -19.93 0.63 -10.02
N ARG A 172 -20.81 -0.16 -10.66
CA ARG A 172 -21.97 0.36 -11.40
C ARG A 172 -22.97 1.07 -10.49
N TRP A 173 -23.16 0.56 -9.28
CA TRP A 173 -24.02 1.16 -8.26
C TRP A 173 -23.38 2.36 -7.55
N GLY A 174 -22.21 2.82 -8.01
CA GLY A 174 -21.51 3.99 -7.47
C GLY A 174 -20.55 3.67 -6.33
N ALA A 175 -20.32 2.39 -6.01
CA ALA A 175 -19.44 1.99 -4.93
C ALA A 175 -17.96 2.22 -5.28
N ARG A 176 -17.20 2.77 -4.34
CA ARG A 176 -15.75 2.99 -4.46
C ARG A 176 -15.02 2.16 -3.42
N PHE A 177 -13.91 1.55 -3.82
CA PHE A 177 -13.01 0.87 -2.89
C PHE A 177 -11.82 1.78 -2.64
N ASP A 178 -11.80 2.44 -1.48
CA ASP A 178 -10.82 3.49 -1.19
C ASP A 178 -10.19 3.32 0.20
N THR A 179 -9.03 3.93 0.40
CA THR A 179 -8.32 4.05 1.68
C THR A 179 -8.74 5.33 2.39
N ASN A 180 -8.79 5.31 3.73
CA ASN A 180 -8.85 6.55 4.52
C ASN A 180 -7.46 7.20 4.54
N SER A 181 -7.04 7.84 3.44
CA SER A 181 -5.68 8.34 3.25
C SER A 181 -5.46 9.70 3.90
N ASN A 182 -5.38 9.75 5.23
CA ASN A 182 -4.62 10.81 5.89
C ASN A 182 -3.19 10.29 6.09
N ARG A 183 -2.34 10.44 5.06
CA ARG A 183 -0.89 10.21 5.20
C ARG A 183 -0.22 11.57 5.46
N PRO A 184 0.26 11.86 6.68
CA PRO A 184 0.73 13.19 7.05
C PRO A 184 2.22 13.47 6.73
N TYR A 185 2.97 12.54 6.10
CA TYR A 185 4.43 12.61 6.07
C TYR A 185 5.07 13.19 4.79
N PHE A 186 4.31 13.91 3.94
CA PHE A 186 4.87 14.45 2.69
C PHE A 186 5.81 15.65 2.89
N GLU A 187 5.68 16.39 3.99
CA GLU A 187 6.51 17.57 4.28
C GLU A 187 7.89 17.16 4.83
N GLY A 188 8.80 16.75 3.95
CA GLY A 188 10.19 16.45 4.33
C GLY A 188 10.97 15.57 3.35
N HIS A 189 10.30 14.83 2.46
CA HIS A 189 10.94 13.88 1.53
C HIS A 189 12.03 14.52 0.66
N ASP A 190 11.78 15.73 0.14
CA ASP A 190 12.68 16.37 -0.84
C ASP A 190 13.71 17.30 -0.19
N ARG A 191 13.83 17.29 1.14
CA ARG A 191 14.86 18.08 1.80
C ARG A 191 16.26 17.59 1.38
N PRO A 192 17.22 18.47 1.07
CA PRO A 192 18.53 18.06 0.59
C PRO A 192 19.27 17.08 1.51
N ASP A 193 19.18 17.28 2.83
CA ASP A 193 19.80 16.40 3.82
C ASP A 193 19.16 15.01 3.86
N VAL A 194 17.83 14.94 3.68
CA VAL A 194 17.07 13.67 3.62
C VAL A 194 17.40 12.90 2.35
N LEU A 195 17.44 13.59 1.20
CA LEU A 195 17.81 12.98 -0.08
C LEU A 195 19.25 12.45 -0.10
N GLU A 196 20.19 13.21 0.47
CA GLU A 196 21.58 12.77 0.60
C GLU A 196 21.67 11.51 1.46
N TYR A 197 21.00 11.49 2.62
CA TYR A 197 20.97 10.32 3.49
C TYR A 197 20.30 9.11 2.82
N ARG A 198 19.18 9.32 2.12
CA ARG A 198 18.51 8.27 1.34
C ARG A 198 19.43 7.66 0.29
N ASN A 199 20.16 8.49 -0.46
CA ASN A 199 21.09 8.01 -1.47
C ASN A 199 22.22 7.19 -0.82
N LYS A 200 22.78 7.67 0.30
CA LYS A 200 23.78 6.91 1.07
C LYS A 200 23.24 5.55 1.54
N PHE A 201 22.02 5.53 2.07
CA PHE A 201 21.33 4.31 2.50
C PHE A 201 21.15 3.32 1.34
N ILE A 202 20.67 3.77 0.18
CA ILE A 202 20.50 2.91 -1.00
C ILE A 202 21.86 2.37 -1.48
N HIS A 203 22.87 3.24 -1.57
CA HIS A 203 24.21 2.84 -1.99
C HIS A 203 24.87 1.83 -1.03
N TYR A 204 24.58 1.90 0.27
CA TYR A 204 25.07 0.93 1.25
C TYR A 204 24.73 -0.51 0.85
N PHE A 205 23.47 -0.78 0.48
CA PHE A 205 23.02 -2.11 0.06
C PHE A 205 23.45 -2.45 -1.38
N LEU A 206 23.39 -1.48 -2.30
CA LEU A 206 23.79 -1.71 -3.70
C LEU A 206 25.28 -2.01 -3.87
N ASN A 207 26.14 -1.52 -2.96
CA ASN A 207 27.57 -1.80 -2.98
C ASN A 207 27.92 -3.18 -2.40
N ASN A 208 27.00 -3.79 -1.65
CA ASN A 208 27.21 -5.06 -0.94
C ASN A 208 26.18 -6.16 -1.28
N PRO A 209 25.76 -6.35 -2.55
CA PRO A 209 24.62 -7.20 -2.90
C PRO A 209 24.91 -8.70 -2.67
N VAL A 210 26.19 -9.08 -2.58
CA VAL A 210 26.63 -10.46 -2.39
C VAL A 210 26.63 -10.92 -0.92
N ASN A 211 26.35 -10.01 0.02
CA ASN A 211 26.42 -10.27 1.46
C ASN A 211 25.10 -10.78 2.04
N TYR A 212 23.96 -10.41 1.45
CA TYR A 212 22.64 -10.69 2.01
C TYR A 212 21.94 -11.87 1.35
N TYR A 213 21.03 -12.49 2.10
CA TYR A 213 20.06 -13.42 1.55
C TYR A 213 19.06 -12.66 0.70
N THR A 214 18.73 -13.19 -0.46
CA THR A 214 17.71 -12.61 -1.35
C THR A 214 16.72 -13.68 -1.76
N VAL A 215 15.65 -13.26 -2.43
CA VAL A 215 14.60 -14.16 -2.92
C VAL A 215 14.51 -14.00 -4.43
N SER A 216 14.22 -15.09 -5.16
CA SER A 216 13.97 -15.01 -6.59
C SER A 216 12.68 -14.27 -6.90
N PHE A 217 12.61 -13.63 -8.07
CA PHE A 217 11.44 -12.86 -8.53
C PHE A 217 10.45 -13.71 -9.33
N ASP A 218 10.52 -15.04 -9.20
CA ASP A 218 9.72 -15.98 -9.98
C ASP A 218 8.35 -16.19 -9.31
N GLU A 219 7.39 -16.81 -10.00
CA GLU A 219 6.05 -17.14 -9.46
C GLU A 219 6.11 -17.95 -8.14
N HIS A 220 7.22 -18.68 -7.95
CA HIS A 220 7.54 -19.41 -6.73
C HIS A 220 8.86 -18.88 -6.17
N PRO A 221 8.82 -17.87 -5.29
CA PRO A 221 10.01 -17.26 -4.75
C PRO A 221 10.88 -18.28 -3.99
N THR A 222 12.16 -18.36 -4.34
CA THR A 222 13.13 -19.24 -3.66
C THR A 222 14.28 -18.44 -3.06
N TRP A 223 14.77 -18.89 -1.90
CA TRP A 223 15.90 -18.26 -1.23
C TRP A 223 17.20 -18.42 -2.02
N LYS A 224 17.92 -17.32 -2.20
CA LYS A 224 19.25 -17.26 -2.79
C LYS A 224 20.25 -16.96 -1.68
N LYS A 225 21.17 -17.89 -1.44
CA LYS A 225 22.23 -17.74 -0.46
C LYS A 225 23.27 -16.72 -0.95
N PRO A 226 23.78 -15.84 -0.08
CA PRO A 226 24.88 -14.95 -0.41
C PRO A 226 26.15 -15.73 -0.76
N LYS A 227 26.99 -15.12 -1.61
CA LYS A 227 28.28 -15.68 -2.05
C LYS A 227 29.44 -15.27 -1.14
N SER A 228 29.20 -14.34 -0.22
CA SER A 228 30.20 -13.88 0.73
C SER A 228 30.68 -15.02 1.65
N PRO A 229 31.99 -15.08 1.98
CA PRO A 229 32.52 -16.03 2.96
C PRO A 229 31.96 -15.80 4.37
N LYS A 230 31.52 -14.57 4.66
CA LYS A 230 30.81 -14.22 5.90
C LYS A 230 29.50 -13.49 5.55
N PRO A 231 28.41 -14.23 5.32
CA PRO A 231 27.10 -13.67 5.04
C PRO A 231 26.62 -12.70 6.13
N THR A 232 25.72 -11.78 5.76
CA THR A 232 25.03 -10.89 6.69
C THR A 232 23.56 -11.28 6.77
N ILE A 233 23.04 -11.43 8.00
CA ILE A 233 21.61 -11.53 8.27
C ILE A 233 21.10 -10.13 8.50
N LEU A 234 20.13 -9.74 7.67
CA LEU A 234 19.39 -8.50 7.84
C LEU A 234 18.17 -8.77 8.72
N MET A 235 18.03 -8.01 9.80
CA MET A 235 16.83 -7.98 10.62
C MET A 235 16.17 -6.62 10.49
N CYS A 236 14.85 -6.55 10.50
CA CYS A 236 14.08 -5.31 10.52
C CYS A 236 13.25 -5.28 11.78
N HIS A 237 13.23 -4.14 12.46
CA HIS A 237 12.52 -3.94 13.72
C HIS A 237 11.53 -2.78 13.58
N ASP A 238 10.34 -2.97 14.13
CA ASP A 238 9.28 -1.96 14.20
C ASP A 238 8.29 -2.27 15.34
N GLU A 239 7.58 -1.23 15.80
CA GLU A 239 6.56 -1.32 16.84
C GLU A 239 5.16 -1.03 16.29
N SER A 240 4.28 -2.02 16.36
CA SER A 240 2.89 -1.91 15.90
C SER A 240 1.90 -1.90 17.06
N THR A 241 0.91 -1.00 17.00
CA THR A 241 -0.21 -0.98 17.96
C THR A 241 -1.46 -1.55 17.33
N PHE A 242 -1.96 -2.64 17.89
CA PHE A 242 -3.21 -3.27 17.51
C PHE A 242 -4.31 -2.88 18.49
N ARG A 243 -5.46 -2.44 17.98
CA ARG A 243 -6.58 -2.03 18.82
C ARG A 243 -7.78 -2.93 18.53
N SER A 244 -8.55 -3.28 19.56
CA SER A 244 -9.71 -4.17 19.41
C SER A 244 -10.81 -3.59 18.52
N GLY A 245 -10.83 -2.25 18.36
CA GLY A 245 -11.73 -1.55 17.46
C GLY A 245 -11.16 -1.26 16.07
N ASP A 246 -9.96 -1.74 15.73
CA ASP A 246 -9.37 -1.49 14.41
C ASP A 246 -10.19 -2.20 13.33
N VAL A 247 -10.65 -1.42 12.35
CA VAL A 247 -11.41 -1.87 11.18
C VAL A 247 -10.54 -1.79 9.93
N ARG A 248 -10.91 -2.52 8.88
CA ARG A 248 -10.17 -2.51 7.61
C ARG A 248 -9.99 -1.09 7.07
N GLN A 249 -8.73 -0.71 6.82
CA GLN A 249 -8.30 0.57 6.24
C GLN A 249 -8.88 0.82 4.83
N ARG A 250 -9.15 -0.26 4.07
CA ARG A 250 -9.79 -0.24 2.75
C ARG A 250 -11.18 -0.84 2.84
N ARG A 251 -12.18 -0.10 2.35
CA ARG A 251 -13.57 -0.55 2.36
C ARG A 251 -14.33 -0.05 1.13
N TRP A 252 -15.46 -0.69 0.85
CA TRP A 252 -16.42 -0.21 -0.13
C TRP A 252 -17.26 0.92 0.48
N PHE A 253 -17.43 2.01 -0.25
CA PHE A 253 -18.27 3.15 0.10
C PHE A 253 -19.33 3.35 -0.97
N ILE A 254 -20.58 3.58 -0.60
CA ILE A 254 -21.68 3.95 -1.53
C ILE A 254 -22.28 5.28 -1.04
N ASP A 255 -22.59 6.19 -1.95
CA ASP A 255 -23.28 7.46 -1.69
C ASP A 255 -22.63 8.44 -0.67
N ASN A 256 -21.29 8.47 -0.59
CA ASN A 256 -20.52 9.34 0.33
C ASN A 256 -20.89 9.21 1.82
N SER A 257 -21.67 8.22 2.23
CA SER A 257 -21.98 7.97 3.63
C SER A 257 -20.80 7.27 4.29
N ALA A 258 -19.91 8.06 4.90
CA ALA A 258 -18.93 7.52 5.83
C ALA A 258 -19.62 7.38 7.22
N PRO A 259 -19.77 6.17 7.78
CA PRO A 259 -20.27 6.05 9.14
C PRO A 259 -19.33 6.78 10.12
N PHE A 260 -19.91 7.54 11.05
CA PHE A 260 -19.19 8.20 12.14
C PHE A 260 -18.47 7.16 13.01
N PHE A 261 -17.15 7.31 13.16
CA PHE A 261 -16.37 6.51 14.08
C PHE A 261 -16.67 6.96 15.51
N SER A 262 -16.97 6.02 16.41
CA SER A 262 -16.96 6.30 17.84
C SER A 262 -15.52 6.56 18.27
N LYS A 263 -15.30 7.71 18.93
CA LYS A 263 -14.01 8.15 19.46
C LYS A 263 -13.62 7.30 20.68
N GLY A 264 -13.17 6.07 20.44
CA GLY A 264 -12.73 5.14 21.47
C GLY A 264 -12.32 3.81 20.85
N HIS A 265 -11.02 3.55 20.75
CA HIS A 265 -10.48 2.41 20.00
C HIS A 265 -10.48 1.06 20.78
N GLY A 266 -11.21 0.98 21.89
CA GLY A 266 -11.23 -0.21 22.75
C GLY A 266 -9.87 -0.49 23.41
N ARG A 267 -9.61 -1.76 23.75
CA ARG A 267 -8.32 -2.19 24.33
C ARG A 267 -7.25 -2.22 23.24
N SER A 268 -6.02 -1.88 23.61
CA SER A 268 -4.90 -1.86 22.66
C SER A 268 -3.70 -2.64 23.19
N VAL A 269 -3.03 -3.33 22.28
CA VAL A 269 -1.79 -4.07 22.53
C VAL A 269 -0.75 -3.53 21.57
N MET A 270 0.37 -3.08 22.12
CA MET A 270 1.56 -2.73 21.36
C MET A 270 2.46 -3.97 21.31
N VAL A 271 2.96 -4.28 20.12
CA VAL A 271 3.87 -5.39 19.85
C VAL A 271 5.10 -4.83 19.16
N SER A 272 6.27 -5.22 19.64
CA SER A 272 7.57 -4.87 19.06
C SER A 272 8.28 -6.17 18.70
N ASP A 273 8.69 -6.32 17.44
CA ASP A 273 9.25 -7.58 16.95
C ASP A 273 10.32 -7.39 15.87
N PHE A 274 11.00 -8.49 15.52
CA PHE A 274 12.08 -8.51 14.55
C PHE A 274 11.78 -9.46 13.40
N LEU A 275 11.61 -8.89 12.21
CA LEU A 275 11.54 -9.63 10.96
C LEU A 275 12.95 -10.02 10.50
N VAL A 276 13.16 -11.27 10.11
CA VAL A 276 14.48 -11.80 9.76
C VAL A 276 14.52 -12.18 8.28
N GLN A 277 15.54 -11.69 7.58
CA GLN A 277 15.86 -12.10 6.21
C GLN A 277 16.74 -13.36 6.20
N HIS A 278 16.16 -14.51 6.59
CA HIS A 278 16.86 -15.80 6.61
C HIS A 278 15.88 -16.96 6.31
N PRO A 279 16.30 -18.03 5.61
CA PRO A 279 15.42 -19.16 5.27
C PRO A 279 14.87 -19.97 6.44
N SER A 280 15.44 -19.85 7.64
CA SER A 280 15.02 -20.69 8.76
C SER A 280 13.73 -20.24 9.43
N SER A 281 13.50 -18.93 9.56
CA SER A 281 12.26 -18.39 10.10
C SER A 281 12.14 -16.91 9.75
N PRO A 282 10.92 -16.41 9.44
CA PRO A 282 10.70 -14.98 9.24
C PRO A 282 10.78 -14.18 10.54
N PHE A 283 10.67 -14.82 11.71
CA PHE A 283 10.77 -14.15 13.01
C PHE A 283 11.89 -14.77 13.85
N PHE A 284 12.54 -13.95 14.67
CA PHE A 284 13.60 -14.45 15.53
C PHE A 284 13.05 -15.24 16.73
N HIS A 285 13.45 -16.50 16.83
CA HIS A 285 13.26 -17.31 18.03
C HIS A 285 14.37 -18.37 18.16
N LEU A 286 14.64 -18.75 19.40
CA LEU A 286 15.46 -19.92 19.72
C LEU A 286 14.60 -21.17 19.79
N ASN A 287 15.20 -22.33 19.51
CA ASN A 287 14.63 -23.61 19.92
C ASN A 287 14.87 -23.87 21.41
N GLU A 288 14.24 -24.88 21.98
CA GLU A 288 14.33 -25.18 23.43
C GLU A 288 15.77 -25.43 23.89
N ARG A 289 16.58 -26.14 23.09
CA ARG A 289 17.99 -26.42 23.41
C ARG A 289 18.83 -25.15 23.41
N GLU A 290 18.68 -24.33 22.39
CA GLU A 290 19.35 -23.02 22.28
C GLU A 290 18.96 -22.10 23.44
N TRP A 291 17.67 -22.07 23.78
CA TRP A 291 17.16 -21.29 24.92
C TRP A 291 17.75 -21.75 26.25
N MET A 292 17.82 -23.06 26.51
CA MET A 292 18.40 -23.58 27.75
C MET A 292 19.87 -23.18 27.89
N LYS A 293 20.65 -23.28 26.81
CA LYS A 293 22.05 -22.78 26.79
C LYS A 293 22.12 -21.27 27.04
N ALA A 294 21.21 -20.51 26.45
CA ALA A 294 21.16 -19.06 26.62
C ALA A 294 20.88 -18.66 28.08
N VAL A 295 19.91 -19.31 28.72
CA VAL A 295 19.56 -19.06 30.13
C VAL A 295 20.66 -19.50 31.09
N GLU A 296 21.34 -20.62 30.80
CA GLU A 296 22.49 -21.06 31.59
C GLU A 296 23.61 -20.01 31.61
N HIS A 297 23.87 -19.38 30.45
CA HIS A 297 24.90 -18.34 30.32
C HIS A 297 24.43 -16.94 30.77
N TYR A 298 23.16 -16.62 30.53
CA TYR A 298 22.51 -15.35 30.90
C TYR A 298 21.26 -15.61 31.75
N PRO A 299 21.42 -15.87 33.07
CA PRO A 299 20.28 -16.17 33.94
C PRO A 299 19.27 -15.01 34.04
N ASP A 300 19.70 -13.78 33.77
CA ASP A 300 18.84 -12.59 33.71
C ASP A 300 17.81 -12.63 32.57
N LEU A 301 17.95 -13.52 31.58
CA LEU A 301 16.92 -13.76 30.56
C LEU A 301 15.60 -14.29 31.14
N LEU A 302 15.63 -14.84 32.36
CA LEU A 302 14.43 -15.24 33.11
C LEU A 302 13.75 -14.06 33.82
N ASN A 303 14.44 -12.92 33.94
CA ASN A 303 13.86 -11.70 34.46
C ASN A 303 13.32 -10.85 33.32
N ASP A 304 12.01 -10.71 33.29
CA ASP A 304 11.31 -9.97 32.26
C ASP A 304 11.42 -8.44 32.42
N ASN A 305 11.93 -7.92 33.55
CA ASN A 305 12.04 -6.48 33.84
C ASN A 305 10.71 -5.71 33.64
N GLY A 306 9.58 -6.40 33.84
CA GLY A 306 8.24 -5.85 33.59
C GLY A 306 7.79 -5.84 32.13
N ILE A 307 8.60 -6.35 31.20
CA ILE A 307 8.31 -6.46 29.77
C ILE A 307 7.84 -7.88 29.46
N ARG A 308 6.67 -8.04 28.83
CA ARG A 308 6.18 -9.37 28.47
C ARG A 308 6.87 -9.82 27.19
N TYR A 309 7.71 -10.84 27.28
CA TYR A 309 8.38 -11.41 26.12
C TYR A 309 7.66 -12.62 25.54
N GLY A 310 7.73 -12.78 24.22
CA GLY A 310 7.35 -14.02 23.54
C GLY A 310 8.29 -15.16 23.93
N LYS A 311 7.76 -16.39 23.98
CA LYS A 311 8.51 -17.58 24.37
C LYS A 311 9.74 -17.76 23.47
N TYR A 312 10.92 -17.86 24.09
CA TYR A 312 12.22 -18.06 23.42
C TYR A 312 12.57 -16.97 22.38
N SER A 313 12.01 -15.77 22.52
CA SER A 313 12.16 -14.67 21.57
C SER A 313 12.56 -13.37 22.27
N ALA A 314 12.81 -12.35 21.46
CA ALA A 314 12.90 -10.96 21.89
C ALA A 314 11.65 -10.13 21.51
N THR A 315 10.57 -10.79 21.05
CA THR A 315 9.29 -10.12 20.78
C THR A 315 8.72 -9.58 22.09
N ALA A 316 8.42 -8.29 22.15
CA ALA A 316 7.91 -7.63 23.35
C ALA A 316 6.44 -7.21 23.16
N PHE A 317 5.65 -7.38 24.23
CA PHE A 317 4.24 -7.02 24.27
C PHE A 317 3.97 -6.01 25.39
N ALA A 318 3.17 -4.99 25.10
CA ALA A 318 2.67 -4.04 26.10
C ALA A 318 1.15 -3.85 25.95
N HIS A 319 0.41 -4.08 27.03
CA HIS A 319 -1.03 -3.77 27.09
C HIS A 319 -1.23 -2.30 27.43
N LEU A 320 -1.43 -1.48 26.41
CA LEU A 320 -1.60 -0.03 26.59
C LEU A 320 -2.81 0.29 27.47
N GLY A 321 -2.58 1.05 28.53
CA GLY A 321 -3.56 1.38 29.58
C GLY A 321 -3.37 0.59 30.88
N VAL A 322 -2.54 -0.45 30.85
CA VAL A 322 -2.05 -1.18 32.04
C VAL A 322 -0.52 -1.05 32.11
N ASP A 323 0.14 -1.35 30.99
CA ASP A 323 1.57 -1.27 30.82
C ASP A 323 1.94 0.11 30.21
N ALA A 324 3.15 0.59 30.50
CA ALA A 324 3.69 1.81 29.91
C ALA A 324 3.98 1.64 28.41
N TYR A 325 4.05 2.75 27.67
CA TYR A 325 4.55 2.75 26.29
C TYR A 325 6.02 2.35 26.25
N PHE A 326 6.47 1.80 25.11
CA PHE A 326 7.88 1.54 24.88
C PHE A 326 8.66 2.86 24.81
N ASP A 327 9.43 3.12 25.87
CA ASP A 327 10.41 4.19 25.90
C ASP A 327 11.79 3.67 25.49
N ASN A 328 12.78 4.56 25.44
CA ASN A 328 14.15 4.16 25.09
C ASN A 328 14.72 3.07 26.03
N SER A 329 14.33 3.04 27.31
CA SER A 329 14.84 2.03 28.23
C SER A 329 14.30 0.65 27.91
N VAL A 330 13.00 0.54 27.60
CA VAL A 330 12.37 -0.71 27.19
C VAL A 330 12.94 -1.22 25.87
N ILE A 331 13.17 -0.33 24.90
CA ILE A 331 13.82 -0.68 23.64
C ILE A 331 15.24 -1.21 23.87
N LEU A 332 16.04 -0.55 24.70
CA LEU A 332 17.40 -1.04 25.00
C LEU A 332 17.37 -2.41 25.67
N LEU A 333 16.45 -2.66 26.61
CA LEU A 333 16.29 -3.97 27.24
C LEU A 333 15.88 -5.05 26.22
N GLN A 334 14.97 -4.73 25.31
CA GLN A 334 14.54 -5.65 24.26
C GLN A 334 15.68 -6.00 23.31
N PHE A 335 16.44 -5.00 22.85
CA PHE A 335 17.59 -5.21 21.95
C PHE A 335 18.73 -5.95 22.67
N GLU A 336 19.02 -5.62 23.93
CA GLU A 336 20.03 -6.37 24.70
C GLU A 336 19.63 -7.84 24.84
N ARG A 337 18.35 -8.11 25.12
CA ARG A 337 17.81 -9.48 25.13
C ARG A 337 18.03 -10.16 23.78
N LEU A 338 17.69 -9.50 22.67
CA LEU A 338 17.93 -10.04 21.33
C LEU A 338 19.42 -10.37 21.12
N PHE A 339 20.32 -9.44 21.45
CA PHE A 339 21.77 -9.62 21.26
C PHE A 339 22.34 -10.78 22.08
N LYS A 340 21.85 -10.97 23.31
CA LYS A 340 22.18 -12.15 24.13
C LYS A 340 21.72 -13.43 23.44
N LEU A 341 20.47 -13.47 22.96
CA LEU A 341 19.90 -14.65 22.31
C LEU A 341 20.57 -14.99 20.97
N LEU A 342 20.96 -13.98 20.17
CA LEU A 342 21.62 -14.18 18.88
C LEU A 342 22.89 -15.02 18.98
N LYS A 343 23.64 -14.95 20.10
CA LYS A 343 24.84 -15.76 20.34
C LYS A 343 24.57 -17.26 20.36
N PHE A 344 23.34 -17.67 20.64
CA PHE A 344 22.95 -19.08 20.78
C PHE A 344 22.20 -19.62 19.58
N LYS A 345 21.84 -18.77 18.61
CA LYS A 345 21.18 -19.21 17.39
C LYS A 345 22.21 -19.93 16.51
N GLU A 346 22.15 -21.25 16.47
CA GLU A 346 23.17 -22.10 15.82
C GLU A 346 23.30 -21.77 14.33
N GLU A 347 22.19 -21.45 13.69
CA GLU A 347 22.13 -21.07 12.26
C GLU A 347 22.86 -19.75 11.95
N TYR A 348 23.13 -18.90 12.95
CA TYR A 348 23.63 -17.52 12.76
C TYR A 348 25.10 -17.36 13.17
N GLN A 349 25.75 -18.41 13.69
CA GLN A 349 27.10 -18.34 14.28
C GLN A 349 28.20 -17.87 13.30
N HIS A 350 27.96 -17.93 12.00
CA HIS A 350 28.92 -17.56 10.96
C HIS A 350 28.49 -16.33 10.16
N HIS A 351 27.59 -15.54 10.71
CA HIS A 351 27.01 -14.39 10.06
C HIS A 351 27.40 -13.09 10.76
N ASN A 352 27.44 -12.00 9.99
CA ASN A 352 27.29 -10.67 10.57
C ASN A 352 25.80 -10.40 10.77
N ILE A 353 25.46 -9.58 11.77
CA ILE A 353 24.08 -9.16 12.02
C ILE A 353 23.97 -7.65 11.80
N GLU A 354 23.03 -7.27 10.95
CA GLU A 354 22.62 -5.88 10.74
C GLU A 354 21.14 -5.74 11.05
N ILE A 355 20.75 -4.72 11.82
CA ILE A 355 19.36 -4.46 12.17
C ILE A 355 18.93 -3.10 11.62
N LEU A 356 17.92 -3.10 10.76
CA LEU A 356 17.21 -1.89 10.33
C LEU A 356 16.21 -1.48 11.40
N VAL A 357 16.27 -0.22 11.77
CA VAL A 357 15.33 0.44 12.66
C VAL A 357 14.85 1.74 12.02
N ASP A 358 13.66 2.17 12.37
CA ASP A 358 13.20 3.49 11.99
C ASP A 358 14.04 4.59 12.69
N ASN A 359 13.80 5.85 12.31
CA ASN A 359 14.51 6.98 12.89
C ASN A 359 13.72 7.62 14.05
N ALA A 360 13.01 6.81 14.84
CA ALA A 360 12.26 7.27 16.00
C ALA A 360 13.19 7.85 17.07
N THR A 361 12.63 8.74 17.89
CA THR A 361 13.35 9.33 19.02
C THR A 361 13.80 8.29 20.04
N THR A 362 13.05 7.19 20.18
CA THR A 362 13.39 6.05 21.04
C THR A 362 14.63 5.29 20.55
N HIS A 363 14.79 5.09 19.24
CA HIS A 363 15.97 4.42 18.64
C HIS A 363 17.22 5.32 18.60
N THR A 364 17.00 6.61 18.34
CA THR A 364 18.08 7.60 18.15
C THR A 364 18.52 8.30 19.44
N ALA A 365 17.95 7.95 20.58
CA ALA A 365 18.26 8.58 21.86
C ALA A 365 19.77 8.45 22.17
N LYS A 366 20.41 9.60 22.37
CA LYS A 366 21.83 9.71 22.72
C LYS A 366 22.01 9.77 24.23
N ASN A 367 23.23 9.54 24.71
CA ASN A 367 23.58 9.74 26.12
C ASN A 367 23.41 11.20 26.56
N TYR A 368 23.72 12.12 25.64
CA TYR A 368 23.53 13.55 25.80
C TYR A 368 23.31 14.17 24.42
N SER A 369 22.56 15.28 24.39
CA SER A 369 22.40 16.14 23.22
C SER A 369 22.98 17.51 23.51
N ILE A 370 23.52 18.17 22.48
CA ILE A 370 23.94 19.56 22.58
C ILE A 370 22.81 20.50 23.03
N ASN A 371 21.56 20.10 22.80
CA ASN A 371 20.38 20.85 23.22
C ASN A 371 20.13 20.82 24.73
N ASP A 372 20.73 19.87 25.45
CA ASP A 372 20.57 19.70 26.89
C ASP A 372 21.49 20.66 27.67
N PHE A 373 22.51 21.22 27.01
CA PHE A 373 23.45 22.14 27.62
C PHE A 373 22.94 23.58 27.59
N GLY A 374 23.19 24.32 28.67
CA GLY A 374 22.97 25.76 28.70
C GLY A 374 24.17 26.56 28.18
N LYS A 375 23.94 27.84 27.86
CA LYS A 375 24.97 28.73 27.30
C LYS A 375 26.11 29.05 28.28
N ARG A 376 25.75 29.34 29.54
CA ARG A 376 26.66 29.88 30.57
C ARG A 376 27.06 28.79 31.58
N SER A 377 28.19 28.95 32.25
CA SER A 377 28.56 28.06 33.36
C SER A 377 27.54 28.10 34.50
N GLY A 378 27.39 26.99 35.22
CA GLY A 378 26.41 26.84 36.31
C GLY A 378 24.97 26.67 35.81
N THR A 379 24.78 26.36 34.52
CA THR A 379 23.46 26.07 33.94
C THR A 379 23.32 24.58 33.60
N ARG A 380 22.28 24.20 32.84
CA ARG A 380 21.99 22.80 32.50
C ARG A 380 23.20 22.13 31.86
N CYS A 381 23.53 20.94 32.36
CA CYS A 381 24.57 20.05 31.85
C CYS A 381 24.16 18.63 32.21
N PRO A 382 23.93 17.74 31.23
CA PRO A 382 23.40 16.39 31.50
C PRO A 382 24.48 15.39 31.96
N VAL A 383 25.76 15.68 31.72
CA VAL A 383 26.87 14.75 31.92
C VAL A 383 28.03 15.39 32.68
N SER A 384 28.81 14.57 33.39
CA SER A 384 30.01 15.00 34.12
C SER A 384 31.22 15.20 33.21
N SER A 385 31.37 14.33 32.21
CA SER A 385 32.45 14.35 31.23
C SER A 385 31.95 13.80 29.89
N ILE A 386 32.66 14.15 28.82
CA ILE A 386 32.44 13.68 27.47
C ILE A 386 33.72 13.03 26.98
N GLU A 387 33.65 11.74 26.68
CA GLU A 387 34.73 11.03 26.01
C GLU A 387 34.51 11.08 24.49
N TYR A 388 35.55 11.42 23.74
CA TYR A 388 35.49 11.49 22.29
C TYR A 388 36.86 11.25 21.64
N LEU A 389 36.87 10.78 20.40
CA LEU A 389 38.08 10.68 19.60
C LEU A 389 38.35 12.02 18.91
N ASN A 390 39.58 12.53 19.04
CA ASN A 390 40.01 13.72 18.31
C ASN A 390 40.25 13.40 16.81
N ASP A 391 40.68 14.39 16.03
CA ASP A 391 40.95 14.21 14.59
C ASP A 391 42.13 13.26 14.28
N ASN A 392 42.91 12.88 15.29
CA ASN A 392 44.00 11.91 15.21
C ASN A 392 43.61 10.52 15.74
N ASP A 393 42.32 10.26 15.98
CA ASP A 393 41.80 9.03 16.59
C ASP A 393 42.36 8.72 18.00
N GLU A 394 42.74 9.75 18.74
CA GLU A 394 43.15 9.61 20.15
C GLU A 394 41.98 9.93 21.07
N MET A 395 41.79 9.10 22.11
CA MET A 395 40.77 9.32 23.13
C MET A 395 41.07 10.58 23.94
N GLN A 396 40.09 11.48 23.97
CA GLN A 396 40.10 12.71 24.75
C GLN A 396 38.92 12.72 25.72
N ILE A 397 39.12 13.34 26.89
CA ILE A 397 38.08 13.52 27.90
C ILE A 397 37.86 15.02 28.08
N LEU A 398 36.67 15.49 27.74
CA LEU A 398 36.20 16.83 28.03
C LEU A 398 35.43 16.81 29.35
N GLU A 399 36.05 17.36 30.40
CA GLU A 399 35.40 17.56 31.69
C GLU A 399 34.29 18.61 31.56
N CYS A 400 33.04 18.26 31.87
CA CYS A 400 31.91 19.19 31.78
C CYS A 400 31.71 20.02 33.05
N TYR A 401 32.57 19.87 34.06
CA TYR A 401 32.56 20.67 35.29
C TYR A 401 33.91 21.37 35.48
N CYS A 402 33.88 22.58 36.04
CA CYS A 402 35.10 23.33 36.29
C CYS A 402 35.89 22.66 37.43
N GLN A 403 37.10 22.18 37.14
CA GLN A 403 37.95 21.47 38.10
C GLN A 403 38.74 22.42 39.02
N SER A 404 38.96 23.66 38.60
CA SER A 404 39.76 24.67 39.32
C SER A 404 39.21 26.10 39.14
N GLY A 405 39.69 27.03 39.97
CA GLY A 405 39.31 28.45 39.93
C GLY A 405 38.02 28.83 40.69
N PRO A 406 37.54 30.08 40.56
CA PRO A 406 36.41 30.61 41.34
C PRO A 406 35.06 29.96 41.00
N LYS A 407 34.99 29.22 39.89
CA LYS A 407 33.79 28.47 39.47
C LYS A 407 33.91 26.96 39.70
N LYS A 408 34.86 26.51 40.51
CA LYS A 408 35.07 25.08 40.79
C LYS A 408 33.77 24.41 41.22
N GLY A 409 33.47 23.25 40.63
CA GLY A 409 32.24 22.49 40.87
C GLY A 409 31.00 22.98 40.11
N GLN A 410 31.06 24.11 39.40
CA GLN A 410 29.99 24.53 38.49
C GLN A 410 30.13 23.83 37.13
N SER A 411 28.98 23.49 36.53
CA SER A 411 28.92 22.98 35.16
C SER A 411 29.51 23.99 34.16
N LYS A 412 30.20 23.50 33.14
CA LYS A 412 30.64 24.29 32.00
C LYS A 412 29.45 24.46 31.05
N GLY A 413 29.13 25.70 30.71
CA GLY A 413 28.18 25.97 29.63
C GLY A 413 28.87 25.81 28.27
N LEU A 414 28.07 25.74 27.21
CA LEU A 414 28.58 25.59 25.83
C LEU A 414 29.62 26.67 25.46
N LEU A 415 29.54 27.89 26.03
CA LEU A 415 30.49 28.96 25.74
C LEU A 415 31.89 28.60 26.24
N SER A 416 31.96 28.06 27.47
CA SER A 416 33.22 27.62 28.09
C SER A 416 33.79 26.41 27.35
N ILE A 417 32.92 25.48 26.95
CA ILE A 417 33.31 24.29 26.19
C ILE A 417 33.87 24.70 24.82
N ALA A 418 33.22 25.63 24.11
CA ALA A 418 33.71 26.12 22.82
C ALA A 418 35.10 26.77 22.92
N MET A 419 35.34 27.57 23.96
CA MET A 419 36.65 28.19 24.21
C MET A 419 37.73 27.14 24.53
N GLU A 420 37.41 26.12 25.33
CA GLU A 420 38.33 25.02 25.67
C GLU A 420 38.68 24.14 24.47
N LEU A 421 37.72 23.93 23.57
CA LEU A 421 37.91 23.23 22.29
C LEU A 421 38.55 24.13 21.21
N GLY A 422 38.94 25.36 21.54
CA GLY A 422 39.62 26.27 20.62
C GLY A 422 38.76 26.83 19.48
N LEU A 423 37.43 26.77 19.59
CA LEU A 423 36.54 27.32 18.57
C LEU A 423 36.50 28.86 18.64
N PRO A 424 36.51 29.57 17.50
CA PRO A 424 36.38 31.02 17.49
C PRO A 424 34.96 31.42 17.90
N VAL A 425 34.83 32.07 19.06
CA VAL A 425 33.54 32.49 19.60
C VAL A 425 33.40 34.01 19.61
N ALA A 426 32.39 34.53 18.91
CA ALA A 426 32.09 35.96 18.94
C ALA A 426 31.52 36.40 20.31
N PRO A 427 31.81 37.63 20.78
CA PRO A 427 31.37 38.10 22.09
C PRO A 427 29.84 38.13 22.27
N ASN A 428 29.09 38.31 21.18
CA ASN A 428 27.62 38.36 21.17
C ASN A 428 26.95 37.12 20.58
N ILE A 429 27.68 36.00 20.44
CA ILE A 429 27.14 34.76 19.83
C ILE A 429 25.84 34.34 20.51
N THR A 430 24.84 33.92 19.75
CA THR A 430 23.58 33.38 20.29
C THR A 430 23.75 31.93 20.76
N LEU A 431 22.78 31.39 21.49
CA LEU A 431 22.82 29.98 21.89
C LEU A 431 22.71 29.05 20.67
N ASP A 432 21.92 29.43 19.67
CA ASP A 432 21.69 28.59 18.49
C ASP A 432 22.91 28.58 17.55
N GLU A 433 23.58 29.71 17.36
CA GLU A 433 24.87 29.77 16.64
C GLU A 433 25.94 28.93 17.32
N LEU A 434 25.99 28.97 18.65
CA LEU A 434 26.94 28.18 19.43
C LEU A 434 26.65 26.68 19.32
N LYS A 435 25.37 26.29 19.38
CA LYS A 435 24.94 24.91 19.13
C LYS A 435 25.30 24.48 17.72
N LEU A 436 25.09 25.32 16.71
CA LEU A 436 25.44 25.00 15.33
C LEU A 436 26.96 24.80 15.16
N ALA A 437 27.78 25.66 15.76
CA ALA A 437 29.24 25.54 15.69
C ALA A 437 29.73 24.25 16.37
N LEU A 438 29.29 23.99 17.60
CA LEU A 438 29.67 22.80 18.37
C LEU A 438 29.04 21.52 17.84
N SER A 439 27.91 21.58 17.13
CA SER A 439 27.29 20.39 16.54
C SER A 439 28.21 19.66 15.57
N LYS A 440 29.14 20.37 14.92
CA LYS A 440 30.13 19.77 14.00
C LYS A 440 31.34 19.15 14.72
N GLN A 441 31.49 19.39 16.02
CA GLN A 441 32.60 18.85 16.79
C GLN A 441 32.35 17.36 17.12
N ARG A 442 33.38 16.52 16.95
CA ARG A 442 33.46 15.11 17.41
C ARG A 442 32.87 14.86 18.81
N ALA A 443 33.14 15.72 19.79
CA ALA A 443 32.60 15.64 21.14
C ALA A 443 31.06 15.70 21.21
N PHE A 444 30.38 16.23 20.19
CA PHE A 444 28.92 16.27 20.11
C PHE A 444 28.34 15.40 18.98
N GLN A 445 29.20 14.67 18.26
CA GLN A 445 28.87 13.69 17.23
C GLN A 445 28.84 12.26 17.82
N ASN A 446 28.25 12.11 19.00
CA ASN A 446 28.12 10.82 19.67
C ASN A 446 27.08 9.92 18.97
N SER A 447 27.30 8.60 19.04
CA SER A 447 26.35 7.60 18.59
C SER A 447 25.17 7.46 19.57
N SER A 448 24.06 6.91 19.09
CA SER A 448 22.91 6.60 19.93
C SER A 448 23.25 5.52 20.97
N LYS A 449 22.46 5.46 22.05
CA LYS A 449 22.59 4.40 23.05
C LYS A 449 22.44 3.01 22.43
N LEU A 450 21.56 2.90 21.43
CA LEU A 450 21.28 1.65 20.74
C LEU A 450 22.47 1.21 19.87
N GLU A 451 23.11 2.14 19.15
CA GLU A 451 24.32 1.86 18.38
C GLU A 451 25.47 1.39 19.27
N ASN A 452 25.68 2.07 20.41
CA ASN A 452 26.71 1.70 21.37
C ASN A 452 26.46 0.31 21.97
N LEU A 453 25.20 0.02 22.32
CA LEU A 453 24.79 -1.30 22.79
C LEU A 453 25.04 -2.38 21.73
N ALA A 454 24.62 -2.15 20.48
CA ALA A 454 24.79 -3.10 19.39
C ALA A 454 26.27 -3.38 19.09
N ALA A 455 27.10 -2.33 19.07
CA ALA A 455 28.54 -2.44 18.84
C ALA A 455 29.23 -3.34 19.89
N ALA A 456 28.81 -3.26 21.16
CA ALA A 456 29.33 -4.13 22.23
C ALA A 456 29.04 -5.62 22.01
N TYR A 457 28.06 -5.95 21.16
CA TYR A 457 27.69 -7.31 20.78
C TYR A 457 28.13 -7.67 19.35
N GLY A 458 28.85 -6.78 18.65
CA GLY A 458 29.26 -6.99 17.26
C GLY A 458 28.10 -6.92 16.26
N VAL A 459 27.01 -6.23 16.61
CA VAL A 459 25.83 -6.00 15.77
C VAL A 459 25.86 -4.57 15.24
N THR A 460 25.46 -4.38 13.98
CA THR A 460 25.38 -3.05 13.36
C THR A 460 23.93 -2.59 13.26
N ILE A 461 23.66 -1.34 13.64
CA ILE A 461 22.34 -0.71 13.50
C ILE A 461 22.34 0.17 12.25
N ILE A 462 21.27 0.08 11.46
CA ILE A 462 21.06 0.89 10.26
C ILE A 462 19.75 1.65 10.44
N PHE A 463 19.80 2.98 10.41
CA PHE A 463 18.60 3.80 10.49
C PHE A 463 17.99 4.00 9.12
N ILE A 464 16.67 3.80 9.04
CA ILE A 464 15.90 4.08 7.83
C ILE A 464 15.82 5.62 7.63
N PRO A 465 15.93 6.12 6.38
CA PRO A 465 15.79 7.54 6.11
C PRO A 465 14.45 8.10 6.62
N LYS A 466 14.51 9.25 7.31
CA LYS A 466 13.30 9.95 7.76
C LYS A 466 12.39 10.28 6.57
N PHE A 467 11.08 10.27 6.83
CA PHE A 467 10.02 10.54 5.86
C PHE A 467 9.86 9.47 4.77
N HIS A 468 10.80 8.53 4.60
CA HIS A 468 10.70 7.47 3.60
C HIS A 468 10.22 6.14 4.21
N CYS A 469 8.98 6.11 4.72
CA CYS A 469 8.43 4.89 5.31
C CYS A 469 8.30 3.75 4.28
N GLU A 470 8.25 4.04 2.98
CA GLU A 470 8.31 3.04 1.92
C GLU A 470 9.63 2.26 1.87
N LEU A 471 10.67 2.72 2.56
CA LEU A 471 11.94 2.01 2.71
C LEU A 471 11.97 1.09 3.94
N ASN A 472 10.96 1.15 4.81
CA ASN A 472 10.78 0.21 5.91
C ASN A 472 10.14 -1.08 5.37
N PRO A 473 10.84 -2.23 5.38
CA PRO A 473 10.31 -3.48 4.85
C PRO A 473 9.09 -4.04 5.59
N ILE A 474 8.77 -3.49 6.78
CA ILE A 474 7.60 -3.86 7.58
C ILE A 474 6.36 -3.04 7.17
N GLU A 475 6.54 -1.77 6.81
CA GLU A 475 5.44 -0.84 6.47
C GLU A 475 5.14 -0.74 4.98
N GLY A 476 6.16 -0.90 4.12
CA GLY A 476 6.07 -0.79 2.67
C GLY A 476 5.50 -2.03 2.00
#